data_AF-A0A4Q5Z5Z3-F1
#
_entry.id   AF-A0A4Q5Z5Z3-F1
#
_cell.length_a   1.000
_cell.length_b   1.000
_cell.length_c   1.000
_cell.angle_alpha   90.00
_cell.angle_beta   90.00
_cell.angle_gamma   90.00
#
_symmetry.space_group_name_H-M   'P 1'
#
loop_
_entity.id
_entity.type
_entity.pdbx_description
1 polymer ?
#
loop_
_entity_poly.entity_id
_entity_poly.type
_entity_poly.pdbx_seq_one_letter_code
_entity_poly.pdbx_strand_id
1 'polypeptide(L)'
;MMKKLTSNTKTRTFNVLALPFVVAIGLLMMAGCGSGSSAKTTGNPDTSSGNTGNEVFTYKGQKSAGTPDVLKFQTTLWINIAREDRCGGCHNATGQTPRFARADDINLAYDEMISNGLVSLSNPSQSHIVEKVSKGHNCWLKDAVACGDTITTWITNWAGPSETKANDVTLIAPAEKDVVNSKSFPNDPSDPKNPDNFANTIYPVLTQYCSRCHSETALTKQQPYFAQFDSQIKAGDANYEGIYAANLAIAYAATKTKIRLDNPGQSRLVQRLRSDFHNCW
;
A
#
# COMPACT_ATOMS: atom_id res chain seq x y z
N MET A 1 11.71 -49.70 42.93
CA MET A 1 10.64 -50.62 43.40
C MET A 1 9.65 -50.81 42.25
N MET A 2 9.96 -51.78 41.37
CA MET A 2 9.16 -52.14 40.20
C MET A 2 8.05 -53.11 40.62
N LYS A 3 6.80 -52.88 40.20
CA LYS A 3 5.78 -53.94 40.18
C LYS A 3 5.26 -54.12 38.76
N LYS A 4 5.70 -55.23 38.16
CA LYS A 4 5.09 -55.89 37.00
C LYS A 4 3.62 -56.19 37.32
N LEU A 5 2.73 -55.88 36.39
CA LEU A 5 1.41 -56.49 36.30
C LEU A 5 1.33 -57.22 34.96
N THR A 6 1.23 -58.53 35.07
CA THR A 6 1.13 -59.51 33.98
C THR A 6 -0.30 -59.65 33.48
N SER A 7 -0.38 -59.85 32.16
CA SER A 7 -1.54 -60.17 31.30
C SER A 7 -2.48 -61.25 31.82
N ASN A 8 -3.78 -61.16 31.46
CA ASN A 8 -4.51 -62.36 31.05
C ASN A 8 -5.57 -62.05 29.98
N THR A 9 -5.37 -62.64 28.81
CA THR A 9 -6.22 -62.63 27.61
C THR A 9 -7.47 -63.50 27.75
N LYS A 10 -8.61 -63.04 27.22
CA LYS A 10 -9.70 -63.92 26.78
C LYS A 10 -10.19 -63.49 25.39
N THR A 11 -9.84 -64.30 24.41
CA THR A 11 -10.41 -64.34 23.06
C THR A 11 -11.86 -64.81 23.11
N ARG A 12 -12.76 -64.11 22.40
CA ARG A 12 -14.07 -64.63 22.01
C ARG A 12 -14.27 -64.41 20.52
N THR A 13 -14.22 -65.51 19.79
CA THR A 13 -14.66 -65.67 18.42
C THR A 13 -16.19 -65.71 18.39
N PHE A 14 -16.82 -64.92 17.50
CA PHE A 14 -18.21 -65.16 17.10
C PHE A 14 -18.29 -65.16 15.59
N ASN A 15 -18.72 -66.31 15.07
CA ASN A 15 -18.90 -66.60 13.67
C ASN A 15 -20.08 -65.84 13.08
N VAL A 16 -19.86 -65.43 11.83
CA VAL A 16 -20.81 -64.89 10.87
C VAL A 16 -21.95 -65.88 10.61
N LEU A 17 -23.19 -65.45 10.74
CA LEU A 17 -24.30 -66.04 9.98
C LEU A 17 -25.46 -65.03 9.81
N ALA A 18 -25.70 -64.72 8.53
CA ALA A 18 -26.97 -64.32 7.92
C ALA A 18 -27.69 -63.05 8.40
N LEU A 19 -27.53 -61.96 7.64
CA LEU A 19 -28.66 -61.08 7.30
C LEU A 19 -28.39 -60.33 5.96
N PRO A 20 -28.54 -60.98 4.78
CA PRO A 20 -28.35 -60.33 3.49
C PRO A 20 -29.68 -59.76 3.01
N PHE A 21 -30.08 -58.57 3.46
CA PHE A 21 -31.22 -57.89 2.82
C PHE A 21 -31.29 -56.36 2.89
N VAL A 22 -30.37 -55.65 3.56
CA VAL A 22 -30.56 -54.19 3.76
C VAL A 22 -29.40 -53.32 3.24
N VAL A 23 -28.29 -53.90 2.76
CA VAL A 23 -27.10 -53.12 2.34
C VAL A 23 -27.09 -52.77 0.84
N ALA A 24 -28.05 -53.24 0.04
CA ALA A 24 -28.09 -53.00 -1.40
C ALA A 24 -28.71 -51.64 -1.83
N ILE A 25 -29.11 -50.76 -0.89
CA ILE A 25 -29.77 -49.46 -1.21
C ILE A 25 -28.93 -48.24 -0.75
N GLY A 26 -27.77 -48.45 -0.13
CA GLY A 26 -26.93 -47.36 0.40
C GLY A 26 -25.80 -46.87 -0.52
N LEU A 27 -25.60 -47.47 -1.70
CA LEU A 27 -24.40 -47.24 -2.52
C LEU A 27 -24.66 -46.57 -3.88
N LEU A 28 -25.77 -45.82 -4.01
CA LEU A 28 -26.16 -45.12 -5.24
C LEU A 28 -26.28 -43.58 -5.11
N MET A 29 -25.73 -42.96 -4.07
CA MET A 29 -25.89 -41.52 -3.79
C MET A 29 -24.59 -40.69 -3.84
N MET A 30 -23.50 -41.20 -4.44
CA MET A 30 -22.26 -40.43 -4.66
C MET A 30 -21.78 -40.45 -6.13
N ALA A 31 -22.70 -40.16 -7.05
CA ALA A 31 -22.35 -39.71 -8.40
C ALA A 31 -23.04 -38.37 -8.64
N GLY A 32 -22.32 -37.26 -8.44
CA GLY A 32 -22.90 -35.94 -8.70
C GLY A 32 -22.22 -34.75 -8.04
N CYS A 33 -20.90 -34.59 -8.20
CA CYS A 33 -20.31 -33.24 -8.22
C CYS A 33 -19.14 -33.24 -9.21
N GLY A 34 -19.46 -33.59 -10.45
CA GLY A 34 -18.62 -33.37 -11.62
C GLY A 34 -19.21 -32.21 -12.41
N SER A 35 -18.43 -31.13 -12.52
CA SER A 35 -18.38 -30.14 -13.60
C SER A 35 -19.65 -30.00 -14.47
N GLY A 36 -20.41 -28.93 -14.27
CA GLY A 36 -21.57 -28.67 -15.13
C GLY A 36 -22.43 -27.46 -14.77
N SER A 37 -21.83 -26.33 -14.37
CA SER A 37 -22.61 -25.07 -14.36
C SER A 37 -22.74 -24.59 -15.81
N SER A 38 -23.83 -24.98 -16.47
CA SER A 38 -24.24 -24.44 -17.78
C SER A 38 -24.84 -23.03 -17.68
N ALA A 39 -24.35 -22.22 -16.73
CA ALA A 39 -24.56 -20.79 -16.83
C ALA A 39 -23.70 -20.33 -18.02
N LYS A 40 -24.34 -19.85 -19.08
CA LYS A 40 -23.62 -19.10 -20.11
C LYS A 40 -22.94 -17.95 -19.39
N THR A 41 -21.62 -18.00 -19.27
CA THR A 41 -20.85 -16.84 -18.85
C THR A 41 -21.01 -15.83 -19.97
N THR A 42 -21.73 -14.75 -19.72
CA THR A 42 -21.55 -13.55 -20.54
C THR A 42 -20.16 -13.05 -20.20
N GLY A 43 -19.24 -13.14 -21.16
CA GLY A 43 -17.96 -12.45 -21.04
C GLY A 43 -18.24 -10.98 -20.72
N ASN A 44 -17.56 -10.44 -19.71
CA ASN A 44 -17.57 -9.00 -19.52
C ASN A 44 -17.23 -8.35 -20.86
N PRO A 45 -17.96 -7.30 -21.29
CA PRO A 45 -17.60 -6.60 -22.52
C PRO A 45 -16.12 -6.27 -22.46
N ASP A 46 -15.38 -6.73 -23.46
CA ASP A 46 -13.98 -6.41 -23.63
C ASP A 46 -13.89 -4.89 -23.82
N THR A 47 -13.41 -4.21 -22.78
CA THR A 47 -13.20 -2.75 -22.79
C THR A 47 -11.85 -2.38 -23.37
N SER A 48 -11.05 -3.35 -23.85
CA SER A 48 -9.84 -3.08 -24.61
C SER A 48 -10.19 -2.68 -26.06
N SER A 49 -10.72 -1.46 -26.19
CA SER A 49 -10.83 -0.80 -27.49
C SER A 49 -9.41 -0.44 -27.96
N GLY A 50 -8.79 -1.36 -28.69
CA GLY A 50 -7.46 -1.19 -29.25
C GLY A 50 -6.96 -2.44 -29.97
N ASN A 51 -7.83 -3.15 -30.69
CA ASN A 51 -7.47 -4.32 -31.48
C ASN A 51 -7.50 -4.01 -32.98
N THR A 52 -6.36 -3.60 -33.53
CA THR A 52 -6.06 -3.79 -34.95
C THR A 52 -5.13 -4.99 -35.09
N GLY A 53 -5.71 -6.15 -35.42
CA GLY A 53 -5.01 -7.36 -35.89
C GLY A 53 -5.30 -8.62 -35.08
N ASN A 54 -6.20 -9.47 -35.59
CA ASN A 54 -6.53 -10.82 -35.08
C ASN A 54 -5.41 -11.87 -35.33
N GLU A 55 -4.15 -11.50 -35.12
CA GLU A 55 -3.02 -12.45 -35.13
C GLU A 55 -2.56 -12.67 -33.68
N VAL A 56 -2.60 -13.92 -33.21
CA VAL A 56 -2.07 -14.27 -31.89
C VAL A 56 -0.55 -14.06 -31.94
N PHE A 57 -0.08 -12.94 -31.39
CA PHE A 57 1.35 -12.71 -31.24
C PHE A 57 1.93 -13.83 -30.37
N THR A 58 2.97 -14.51 -30.85
CA THR A 58 3.58 -15.68 -30.21
C THR A 58 5.08 -15.53 -30.13
N TYR A 59 5.68 -16.07 -29.06
CA TYR A 59 7.12 -16.14 -28.93
C TYR A 59 7.70 -17.18 -29.89
N LYS A 60 8.70 -16.78 -30.69
CA LYS A 60 9.36 -17.63 -31.71
C LYS A 60 10.87 -17.81 -31.46
N GLY A 61 11.38 -17.35 -30.31
CA GLY A 61 12.79 -17.49 -29.97
C GLY A 61 13.20 -18.94 -29.72
N GLN A 62 14.47 -19.25 -29.96
CA GLN A 62 14.98 -20.63 -29.88
C GLN A 62 15.07 -21.15 -28.44
N LYS A 63 15.23 -20.24 -27.48
CA LYS A 63 15.36 -20.58 -26.06
C LYS A 63 13.98 -20.52 -25.40
N SER A 64 13.51 -21.66 -24.89
CA SER A 64 12.29 -21.70 -24.09
C SER A 64 12.51 -21.01 -22.73
N ALA A 65 11.42 -20.67 -22.06
CA ALA A 65 11.44 -20.20 -20.69
C ALA A 65 12.17 -21.22 -19.78
N GLY A 66 13.23 -20.77 -19.12
CA GLY A 66 14.06 -21.62 -18.26
C GLY A 66 13.45 -21.88 -16.88
N THR A 67 12.46 -21.08 -16.46
CA THR A 67 11.77 -21.22 -15.18
C THR A 67 10.25 -21.00 -15.34
N PRO A 68 9.43 -21.47 -14.37
CA PRO A 68 8.00 -21.18 -14.35
C PRO A 68 7.68 -19.68 -14.33
N ASP A 69 8.53 -18.87 -13.68
CA ASP A 69 8.31 -17.43 -13.62
C ASP A 69 8.64 -16.73 -14.94
N VAL A 70 9.70 -17.16 -15.63
CA VAL A 70 9.99 -16.69 -17.01
C VAL A 70 8.85 -17.05 -17.95
N LEU A 71 8.24 -18.24 -17.80
CA LEU A 71 7.07 -18.63 -18.60
C LEU A 71 5.85 -17.74 -18.29
N LYS A 72 5.67 -17.37 -17.03
CA LYS A 72 4.59 -16.48 -16.60
C LYS A 72 4.80 -15.06 -17.13
N PHE A 73 6.02 -14.51 -17.01
CA PHE A 73 6.42 -13.27 -17.67
C PHE A 73 6.13 -13.31 -19.17
N GLN A 74 6.54 -14.40 -19.84
CA GLN A 74 6.34 -14.58 -21.27
C GLN A 74 4.86 -14.45 -21.66
N THR A 75 4.00 -15.15 -20.93
CA THR A 75 2.59 -15.33 -21.27
C THR A 75 1.68 -14.19 -20.80
N THR A 76 2.11 -13.41 -19.81
CA THR A 76 1.27 -12.37 -19.20
C THR A 76 1.71 -10.95 -19.56
N LEU A 77 3.02 -10.71 -19.71
CA LEU A 77 3.57 -9.37 -19.99
C LEU A 77 4.26 -9.31 -21.35
N TRP A 78 5.26 -10.16 -21.59
CA TRP A 78 6.12 -10.09 -22.77
C TRP A 78 5.32 -10.17 -24.08
N ILE A 79 4.37 -11.11 -24.16
CA ILE A 79 3.50 -11.30 -25.32
C ILE A 79 2.72 -10.02 -25.70
N ASN A 80 2.48 -9.15 -24.73
CA ASN A 80 1.75 -7.92 -24.94
C ASN A 80 2.68 -6.77 -25.34
N ILE A 81 3.88 -6.68 -24.77
CA ILE A 81 4.77 -5.53 -24.97
C ILE A 81 5.76 -5.70 -26.14
N ALA A 82 6.09 -6.94 -26.50
CA ALA A 82 7.13 -7.23 -27.49
C ALA A 82 6.68 -7.10 -28.95
N ARG A 83 5.45 -6.65 -29.19
CA ARG A 83 4.96 -6.34 -30.52
C ARG A 83 5.72 -5.15 -31.12
N GLU A 84 5.89 -5.16 -32.43
CA GLU A 84 6.64 -4.12 -33.16
C GLU A 84 5.99 -2.74 -33.02
N ASP A 85 4.66 -2.68 -32.97
CA ASP A 85 3.86 -1.48 -32.77
C ASP A 85 3.84 -0.97 -31.31
N ARG A 86 4.63 -1.58 -30.42
CA ARG A 86 4.72 -1.25 -29.00
C ARG A 86 6.19 -1.11 -28.57
N CYS A 87 6.61 -1.83 -27.53
CA CYS A 87 7.96 -1.72 -27.01
C CYS A 87 8.96 -2.48 -27.88
N GLY A 88 8.52 -3.56 -28.55
CA GLY A 88 9.37 -4.41 -29.41
C GLY A 88 9.97 -3.71 -30.62
N GLY A 89 9.36 -2.62 -31.10
CA GLY A 89 9.93 -1.82 -32.19
C GLY A 89 11.29 -1.21 -31.83
N CYS A 90 11.47 -0.80 -30.56
CA CYS A 90 12.69 -0.12 -30.10
C CYS A 90 13.54 -0.97 -29.14
N HIS A 91 12.92 -1.74 -28.25
CA HIS A 91 13.60 -2.48 -27.16
C HIS A 91 13.84 -3.96 -27.49
N ASN A 92 14.06 -4.27 -28.77
CA ASN A 92 14.37 -5.62 -29.23
C ASN A 92 15.87 -5.97 -29.07
N ALA A 93 16.26 -7.15 -29.56
CA ALA A 93 17.61 -7.72 -29.43
C ALA A 93 18.74 -6.84 -30.01
N THR A 94 18.45 -6.02 -31.02
CA THR A 94 19.43 -5.17 -31.70
C THR A 94 19.18 -3.67 -31.49
N GLY A 95 18.03 -3.31 -30.90
CA GLY A 95 17.62 -1.94 -30.65
C GLY A 95 18.20 -1.33 -29.38
N GLN A 96 17.42 -0.40 -28.81
CA GLN A 96 17.74 0.43 -27.67
C GLN A 96 17.80 -0.39 -26.36
N THR A 97 18.76 -0.05 -25.51
CA THR A 97 18.83 -0.56 -24.14
C THR A 97 17.86 0.20 -23.23
N PRO A 98 17.24 -0.46 -22.22
CA PRO A 98 17.31 -1.90 -21.92
C PRO A 98 16.53 -2.76 -22.92
N ARG A 99 17.03 -3.94 -23.27
CA ARG A 99 16.49 -4.78 -24.37
C ARG A 99 15.43 -5.77 -23.90
N PHE A 100 14.51 -5.30 -23.08
CA PHE A 100 13.52 -6.12 -22.38
C PHE A 100 12.41 -6.69 -23.27
N ALA A 101 12.24 -6.17 -24.48
CA ALA A 101 11.23 -6.62 -25.44
C ALA A 101 11.86 -7.49 -26.55
N ARG A 102 13.07 -8.00 -26.34
CA ARG A 102 13.76 -8.90 -27.27
C ARG A 102 13.02 -10.23 -27.43
N ALA A 103 13.03 -10.76 -28.66
CA ALA A 103 12.27 -11.94 -29.06
C ALA A 103 13.16 -13.16 -29.41
N ASP A 104 14.47 -12.99 -29.39
CA ASP A 104 15.46 -14.04 -29.66
C ASP A 104 15.65 -14.98 -28.46
N ASP A 105 15.63 -14.43 -27.23
CA ASP A 105 15.73 -15.19 -25.98
C ASP A 105 14.89 -14.56 -24.86
N ILE A 106 13.84 -15.27 -24.44
CA ILE A 106 12.93 -14.83 -23.38
C ILE A 106 13.60 -14.72 -22.02
N ASN A 107 14.64 -15.52 -21.75
CA ASN A 107 15.34 -15.49 -20.46
C ASN A 107 16.15 -14.19 -20.35
N LEU A 108 16.73 -13.74 -21.46
CA LEU A 108 17.44 -12.45 -21.50
C LEU A 108 16.46 -11.27 -21.48
N ALA A 109 15.28 -11.38 -22.10
CA ALA A 109 14.23 -10.37 -21.99
C ALA A 109 13.76 -10.19 -20.54
N TYR A 110 13.55 -11.31 -19.84
CA TYR A 110 13.21 -11.36 -18.43
C TYR A 110 14.34 -10.76 -17.57
N ASP A 111 15.60 -11.15 -17.83
CA ASP A 111 16.74 -10.64 -17.08
C ASP A 111 16.89 -9.13 -17.21
N GLU A 112 16.69 -8.57 -18.41
CA GLU A 112 16.69 -7.12 -18.65
C GLU A 112 15.60 -6.39 -17.84
N MET A 113 14.41 -6.99 -17.66
CA MET A 113 13.35 -6.43 -16.82
C MET A 113 13.75 -6.35 -15.35
N ILE A 114 14.33 -7.43 -14.83
CA ILE A 114 14.64 -7.57 -13.40
C ILE A 114 15.94 -6.84 -13.04
N SER A 115 17.01 -7.05 -13.80
CA SER A 115 18.35 -6.48 -13.53
C SER A 115 18.36 -4.95 -13.63
N ASN A 116 17.57 -4.36 -14.52
CA ASN A 116 17.43 -2.91 -14.65
C ASN A 116 16.32 -2.33 -13.75
N GLY A 117 15.68 -3.14 -12.89
CA GLY A 117 14.65 -2.68 -11.95
C GLY A 117 13.43 -2.04 -12.64
N LEU A 118 13.04 -2.55 -13.82
CA LEU A 118 11.99 -1.92 -14.65
C LEU A 118 10.57 -2.22 -14.15
N VAL A 119 10.43 -3.26 -13.34
CA VAL A 119 9.16 -3.79 -12.82
C VAL A 119 9.23 -4.02 -11.32
N SER A 120 8.12 -3.75 -10.64
CA SER A 120 7.89 -4.12 -9.25
C SER A 120 6.72 -5.07 -9.18
N LEU A 121 6.98 -6.37 -8.92
CA LEU A 121 5.91 -7.37 -8.78
C LEU A 121 5.10 -7.20 -7.49
N SER A 122 5.69 -6.59 -6.46
CA SER A 122 5.01 -6.26 -5.20
C SER A 122 4.15 -5.00 -5.30
N ASN A 123 4.53 -4.04 -6.16
CA ASN A 123 3.75 -2.83 -6.43
C ASN A 123 3.65 -2.57 -7.95
N PRO A 124 2.82 -3.33 -8.69
CA PRO A 124 2.75 -3.26 -10.16
C PRO A 124 2.59 -1.85 -10.74
N SER A 125 1.74 -1.01 -10.13
CA SER A 125 1.47 0.36 -10.58
C SER A 125 2.66 1.33 -10.42
N GLN A 126 3.64 0.98 -9.57
CA GLN A 126 4.86 1.77 -9.36
C GLN A 126 6.03 1.28 -10.23
N SER A 127 5.79 0.35 -11.16
CA SER A 127 6.82 -0.12 -12.10
C SER A 127 7.28 1.02 -13.02
N HIS A 128 8.58 1.10 -13.28
CA HIS A 128 9.15 2.16 -14.13
C HIS A 128 8.57 2.16 -15.55
N ILE A 129 8.28 0.97 -16.12
CA ILE A 129 7.62 0.89 -17.43
C ILE A 129 6.20 1.47 -17.42
N VAL A 130 5.47 1.32 -16.31
CA VAL A 130 4.12 1.90 -16.15
C VAL A 130 4.25 3.42 -16.14
N GLU A 131 5.15 3.97 -15.32
CA GLU A 131 5.36 5.42 -15.24
C GLU A 131 5.73 6.02 -16.61
N LYS A 132 6.61 5.37 -17.36
CA LYS A 132 7.04 5.84 -18.69
C LYS A 132 5.89 5.86 -19.69
N VAL A 133 5.10 4.80 -19.75
CA VAL A 133 3.99 4.68 -20.71
C VAL A 133 2.82 5.58 -20.32
N SER A 134 2.54 5.74 -19.02
CA SER A 134 1.54 6.70 -18.51
C SER A 134 1.86 8.15 -18.87
N LYS A 135 3.12 8.46 -19.17
CA LYS A 135 3.57 9.78 -19.66
C LYS A 135 3.56 9.89 -21.19
N GLY A 136 3.03 8.88 -21.90
CA GLY A 136 2.81 8.89 -23.35
C GLY A 136 3.86 8.16 -24.18
N HIS A 137 4.87 7.51 -23.55
CA HIS A 137 5.88 6.77 -24.31
C HIS A 137 5.27 5.54 -24.98
N ASN A 138 5.11 5.57 -26.32
CA ASN A 138 4.63 4.44 -27.14
C ASN A 138 3.29 3.85 -26.66
N CYS A 139 2.41 4.69 -26.13
CA CYS A 139 1.05 4.28 -25.85
C CYS A 139 0.30 4.03 -27.17
N TRP A 140 -0.32 2.87 -27.29
CA TRP A 140 -1.12 2.45 -28.45
C TRP A 140 -2.60 2.87 -28.35
N LEU A 141 -2.96 3.59 -27.28
CA LEU A 141 -4.28 4.16 -27.06
C LEU A 141 -4.22 5.69 -27.13
N LYS A 142 -5.38 6.33 -27.24
CA LYS A 142 -5.48 7.79 -27.19
C LYS A 142 -5.12 8.36 -25.81
N ASP A 143 -5.33 7.58 -24.75
CA ASP A 143 -5.05 7.97 -23.37
C ASP A 143 -3.83 7.20 -22.84
N ALA A 144 -2.76 7.95 -22.54
CA ALA A 144 -1.53 7.42 -21.99
C ALA A 144 -1.73 6.73 -20.63
N VAL A 145 -2.62 7.25 -19.79
CA VAL A 145 -2.92 6.68 -18.47
C VAL A 145 -3.53 5.29 -18.64
N ALA A 146 -4.47 5.13 -19.58
CA ALA A 146 -5.07 3.84 -19.88
C ALA A 146 -4.05 2.79 -20.36
N CYS A 147 -3.03 3.18 -21.11
CA CYS A 147 -1.92 2.28 -21.46
C CYS A 147 -1.13 1.84 -20.22
N GLY A 148 -0.84 2.77 -19.31
CA GLY A 148 -0.16 2.46 -18.05
C GLY A 148 -0.96 1.51 -17.15
N ASP A 149 -2.27 1.74 -17.03
CA ASP A 149 -3.18 0.86 -16.28
C ASP A 149 -3.26 -0.54 -16.90
N THR A 150 -3.23 -0.62 -18.24
CA THR A 150 -3.19 -1.89 -18.96
C THR A 150 -1.90 -2.66 -18.66
N ILE A 151 -0.73 -1.99 -18.67
CA ILE A 151 0.55 -2.62 -18.30
C ILE A 151 0.55 -3.04 -16.84
N THR A 152 0.01 -2.21 -15.95
CA THR A 152 -0.16 -2.55 -14.52
C THR A 152 -0.93 -3.86 -14.35
N THR A 153 -2.00 -4.04 -15.14
CA THR A 153 -2.80 -5.28 -15.15
C THR A 153 -1.96 -6.48 -15.59
N TRP A 154 -1.15 -6.35 -16.65
CA TRP A 154 -0.28 -7.43 -17.11
C TRP A 154 0.80 -7.80 -16.09
N ILE A 155 1.42 -6.82 -15.44
CA ILE A 155 2.39 -7.06 -14.35
C ILE A 155 1.69 -7.71 -13.15
N THR A 156 0.47 -7.31 -12.82
CA THR A 156 -0.32 -7.94 -11.75
C THR A 156 -0.60 -9.42 -12.06
N ASN A 157 -0.94 -9.73 -13.31
CA ASN A 157 -1.13 -11.12 -13.75
C ASN A 157 0.19 -11.92 -13.69
N TRP A 158 1.31 -11.29 -14.03
CA TRP A 158 2.64 -11.89 -13.88
C TRP A 158 2.99 -12.13 -12.40
N ALA A 159 2.71 -11.18 -11.51
CA ALA A 159 2.88 -11.39 -10.07
C ALA A 159 2.00 -12.56 -9.58
N GLY A 160 0.78 -12.67 -10.13
CA GLY A 160 -0.23 -13.69 -9.79
C GLY A 160 -0.85 -13.48 -8.41
N PRO A 161 -1.70 -14.42 -7.97
CA PRO A 161 -2.30 -14.34 -6.63
C PRO A 161 -1.17 -14.33 -5.60
N SER A 162 -1.16 -13.32 -4.74
CA SER A 162 -0.30 -13.31 -3.57
C SER A 162 -0.68 -14.53 -2.72
N GLU A 163 0.10 -15.61 -2.79
CA GLU A 163 0.17 -16.50 -1.66
C GLU A 163 0.68 -15.63 -0.50
N THR A 164 -0.19 -15.34 0.46
CA THR A 164 0.22 -14.93 1.80
C THR A 164 0.99 -16.10 2.43
N LYS A 165 2.18 -16.39 1.91
CA LYS A 165 3.29 -16.71 2.80
C LYS A 165 3.50 -15.43 3.58
N ALA A 166 3.50 -15.56 4.91
CA ALA A 166 3.93 -14.47 5.76
C ALA A 166 5.16 -13.87 5.11
N ASN A 167 5.07 -12.61 4.68
CA ASN A 167 6.27 -11.87 4.38
C ASN A 167 7.07 -11.99 5.68
N ASP A 168 8.11 -12.81 5.69
CA ASP A 168 9.23 -12.44 6.52
C ASP A 168 9.73 -11.17 5.85
N VAL A 169 9.15 -10.06 6.29
CA VAL A 169 9.63 -8.73 5.98
C VAL A 169 10.99 -8.73 6.62
N THR A 170 12.01 -9.16 5.87
CA THR A 170 13.36 -8.78 6.19
C THR A 170 13.35 -7.27 6.00
N LEU A 171 13.14 -6.57 7.11
CA LEU A 171 13.30 -5.14 7.21
C LEU A 171 14.77 -4.89 6.84
N ILE A 172 15.04 -4.64 5.57
CA ILE A 172 16.24 -3.93 5.20
C ILE A 172 15.99 -2.54 5.77
N ALA A 173 16.55 -2.29 6.95
CA ALA A 173 16.54 -0.96 7.52
C ALA A 173 17.01 -0.03 6.40
N PRO A 174 16.24 1.02 6.07
CA PRO A 174 16.75 2.08 5.21
C PRO A 174 18.15 2.43 5.69
N ALA A 175 19.10 2.67 4.78
CA ALA A 175 20.43 3.14 5.16
C ALA A 175 20.24 4.15 6.28
N GLU A 176 20.81 3.87 7.47
CA GLU A 176 20.57 4.68 8.66
C GLU A 176 20.93 6.11 8.29
N LYS A 177 19.89 6.89 8.00
CA LYS A 177 20.02 8.32 7.89
C LYS A 177 20.02 8.75 9.31
N ASP A 178 21.18 9.14 9.77
CA ASP A 178 21.30 9.94 10.97
C ASP A 178 20.26 11.07 10.85
N VAL A 179 19.17 10.96 11.62
CA VAL A 179 18.20 12.05 11.78
C VAL A 179 18.84 13.08 12.70
N VAL A 180 20.02 13.57 12.32
CA VAL A 180 20.78 14.58 13.06
C VAL A 180 20.06 15.94 13.12
N ASN A 181 18.88 16.04 12.49
CA ASN A 181 18.07 17.25 12.46
C ASN A 181 16.55 17.01 12.44
N SER A 182 16.03 15.84 12.88
CA SER A 182 14.58 15.73 13.09
C SER A 182 14.19 16.53 14.33
N LYS A 183 13.77 17.78 14.12
CA LYS A 183 13.25 18.60 15.21
C LYS A 183 11.95 17.99 15.70
N SER A 184 11.92 17.60 16.97
CA SER A 184 10.73 17.16 17.67
C SER A 184 10.15 18.29 18.51
N PHE A 185 8.84 18.26 18.72
CA PHE A 185 8.21 19.14 19.69
C PHE A 185 8.65 18.73 21.11
N PRO A 186 8.97 19.69 21.99
CA PRO A 186 9.21 19.40 23.40
C PRO A 186 8.08 18.58 24.04
N ASN A 187 8.40 17.69 24.98
CA ASN A 187 7.37 16.92 25.68
C ASN A 187 6.54 17.82 26.60
N ASP A 188 7.21 18.77 27.26
CA ASP A 188 6.60 19.74 28.16
C ASP A 188 6.58 21.14 27.51
N PRO A 189 5.39 21.74 27.28
CA PRO A 189 5.28 23.09 26.72
C PRO A 189 5.76 24.20 27.66
N SER A 190 6.01 23.87 28.93
CA SER A 190 6.43 24.77 30.01
C SER A 190 7.75 24.36 30.67
N ASP A 191 8.59 23.55 29.99
CA ASP A 191 9.87 23.08 30.55
C ASP A 191 10.71 24.26 31.07
N PRO A 192 10.99 24.34 32.39
CA PRO A 192 11.73 25.46 32.98
C PRO A 192 13.20 25.49 32.54
N LYS A 193 13.75 24.39 31.99
CA LYS A 193 15.11 24.34 31.45
C LYS A 193 15.20 24.92 30.04
N ASN A 194 14.05 25.13 29.37
CA ASN A 194 13.99 25.75 28.06
C ASN A 194 13.27 27.11 28.18
N PRO A 195 14.01 28.24 28.24
CA PRO A 195 13.39 29.56 28.33
C PRO A 195 12.51 29.88 27.12
N ASP A 196 12.81 29.28 25.95
CA ASP A 196 12.08 29.44 24.69
C ASP A 196 10.99 28.37 24.49
N ASN A 197 10.42 27.87 25.59
CA ASN A 197 9.32 26.90 25.55
C ASN A 197 8.04 27.51 24.95
N PHE A 198 7.08 26.64 24.63
CA PHE A 198 5.82 27.05 23.99
C PHE A 198 5.02 28.05 24.83
N ALA A 199 5.02 27.88 26.16
CA ALA A 199 4.31 28.75 27.10
C ALA A 199 4.81 30.20 27.06
N ASN A 200 6.12 30.40 26.86
CA ASN A 200 6.73 31.73 26.85
C ASN A 200 6.81 32.37 25.46
N THR A 201 6.70 31.58 24.39
CA THR A 201 6.94 32.05 23.02
C THR A 201 5.66 32.15 22.20
N ILE A 202 5.09 31.01 21.82
CA ILE A 202 4.00 30.94 20.84
C ILE A 202 2.65 31.12 21.53
N TYR A 203 2.46 30.51 22.70
CA TYR A 203 1.20 30.53 23.42
C TYR A 203 0.68 31.95 23.71
N PRO A 204 1.49 32.93 24.20
CA PRO A 204 1.01 34.28 24.46
C PRO A 204 0.50 34.98 23.20
N VAL A 205 1.15 34.75 22.05
CA VAL A 205 0.71 35.32 20.77
C VAL A 205 -0.61 34.70 20.33
N LEU A 206 -0.75 33.37 20.43
CA LEU A 206 -1.98 32.69 20.06
C LEU A 206 -3.15 33.11 20.94
N THR A 207 -2.96 33.21 22.25
CA THR A 207 -4.04 33.60 23.16
C THR A 207 -4.39 35.08 23.04
N GLN A 208 -3.42 35.96 22.78
CA GLN A 208 -3.68 37.38 22.59
C GLN A 208 -4.56 37.65 21.37
N TYR A 209 -4.24 37.02 20.24
CA TYR A 209 -4.86 37.35 18.97
C TYR A 209 -5.95 36.35 18.56
N CYS A 210 -5.70 35.05 18.73
CA CYS A 210 -6.55 34.02 18.14
C CYS A 210 -7.61 33.43 19.10
N SER A 211 -7.56 33.72 20.40
CA SER A 211 -8.45 33.09 21.41
C SER A 211 -9.93 33.42 21.22
N ARG A 212 -10.25 34.55 20.58
CA ARG A 212 -11.63 34.97 20.29
C ARG A 212 -12.37 34.04 19.31
N CYS A 213 -11.65 33.18 18.60
CA CYS A 213 -12.21 32.17 17.70
C CYS A 213 -11.69 30.76 17.97
N HIS A 214 -10.39 30.61 18.24
CA HIS A 214 -9.72 29.31 18.37
C HIS A 214 -9.59 28.85 19.83
N SER A 215 -10.64 29.07 20.63
CA SER A 215 -10.79 28.53 21.98
C SER A 215 -12.21 27.99 22.18
N GLU A 216 -12.35 27.00 23.06
CA GLU A 216 -13.64 26.46 23.51
C GLU A 216 -14.48 27.47 24.30
N THR A 217 -13.87 28.52 24.84
CA THR A 217 -14.55 29.60 25.55
C THR A 217 -14.97 30.75 24.62
N ALA A 218 -14.55 30.72 23.36
CA ALA A 218 -14.89 31.73 22.36
C ALA A 218 -16.39 31.78 22.08
N LEU A 219 -16.91 32.98 21.76
CA LEU A 219 -18.28 33.13 21.28
C LEU A 219 -18.45 32.51 19.89
N THR A 220 -17.45 32.66 19.01
CA THR A 220 -17.44 32.07 17.67
C THR A 220 -16.39 30.95 17.61
N LYS A 221 -16.72 29.80 18.20
CA LYS A 221 -15.80 28.66 18.33
C LYS A 221 -15.42 28.08 16.97
N GLN A 222 -14.12 27.99 16.70
CA GLN A 222 -13.56 27.42 15.49
C GLN A 222 -12.47 26.42 15.85
N GLN A 223 -12.61 25.18 15.38
CA GLN A 223 -11.54 24.21 15.47
C GLN A 223 -10.44 24.51 14.46
N PRO A 224 -9.19 24.14 14.75
CA PRO A 224 -8.70 23.55 16.02
C PRO A 224 -8.51 24.59 17.14
N TYR A 225 -8.56 24.16 18.40
CA TYR A 225 -8.41 25.05 19.57
C TYR A 225 -6.94 25.30 19.95
N PHE A 226 -6.14 25.78 19.00
CA PHE A 226 -4.72 26.09 19.23
C PHE A 226 -4.50 27.35 20.08
N ALA A 227 -5.54 28.16 20.29
CA ALA A 227 -5.50 29.37 21.10
C ALA A 227 -6.38 29.22 22.35
N GLN A 228 -6.50 27.99 22.86
CA GLN A 228 -7.30 27.68 24.03
C GLN A 228 -6.86 28.56 25.20
N PHE A 229 -7.81 29.34 25.72
CA PHE A 229 -7.59 30.27 26.81
C PHE A 229 -8.90 30.46 27.56
N ASP A 230 -8.81 30.76 28.86
CA ASP A 230 -9.97 31.17 29.63
C ASP A 230 -9.74 32.58 30.17
N SER A 231 -10.40 33.56 29.58
CA SER A 231 -10.29 34.97 29.99
C SER A 231 -10.94 35.26 31.34
N GLN A 232 -11.71 34.33 31.89
CA GLN A 232 -12.39 34.50 33.18
C GLN A 232 -11.49 34.19 34.38
N ILE A 233 -10.33 33.57 34.13
CA ILE A 233 -9.40 33.08 35.16
C ILE A 233 -8.12 33.93 35.14
N LYS A 234 -7.78 34.54 36.28
CA LYS A 234 -6.64 35.46 36.43
C LYS A 234 -5.61 34.93 37.42
N ALA A 235 -4.36 35.34 37.23
CA ALA A 235 -3.29 35.02 38.16
C ALA A 235 -3.66 35.51 39.57
N GLY A 236 -3.65 34.60 40.55
CA GLY A 236 -4.10 34.85 41.92
C GLY A 236 -5.46 34.23 42.26
N ASP A 237 -6.24 33.79 41.26
CA ASP A 237 -7.49 33.06 41.49
C ASP A 237 -7.22 31.64 42.01
N ALA A 238 -8.16 31.11 42.79
CA ALA A 238 -8.13 29.72 43.21
C ALA A 238 -8.12 28.79 41.99
N ASN A 239 -7.19 27.82 41.97
CA ASN A 239 -6.99 26.86 40.89
C ASN A 239 -6.44 27.44 39.56
N TYR A 240 -5.98 28.71 39.54
CA TYR A 240 -5.39 29.33 38.34
C TYR A 240 -4.35 28.44 37.66
N GLU A 241 -3.39 27.92 38.42
CA GLU A 241 -2.29 27.10 37.88
C GLU A 241 -2.79 25.83 37.18
N GLY A 242 -3.78 25.14 37.76
CA GLY A 242 -4.35 23.94 37.16
C GLY A 242 -5.10 24.22 35.86
N ILE A 243 -5.88 25.31 35.84
CA ILE A 243 -6.63 25.73 34.65
C ILE A 243 -5.68 26.22 33.55
N TYR A 244 -4.67 27.02 33.92
CA TYR A 244 -3.64 27.49 33.00
C TYR A 244 -2.92 26.31 32.34
N ALA A 245 -2.46 25.34 33.15
CA ALA A 245 -1.78 24.14 32.65
C ALA A 245 -2.67 23.32 31.70
N ALA A 246 -3.96 23.16 32.02
CA ALA A 246 -4.91 22.46 31.16
C ALA A 246 -5.10 23.17 29.81
N ASN A 247 -5.32 24.49 29.83
CA ASN A 247 -5.47 25.29 28.61
C ASN A 247 -4.20 25.28 27.76
N LEU A 248 -3.02 25.42 28.39
CA LEU A 248 -1.72 25.33 27.73
C LEU A 248 -1.53 23.98 27.05
N ALA A 249 -1.88 22.87 27.72
CA ALA A 249 -1.76 21.53 27.16
C ALA A 249 -2.65 21.32 25.93
N ILE A 250 -3.91 21.80 25.98
CA ILE A 250 -4.85 21.75 24.85
C ILE A 250 -4.31 22.55 23.67
N ALA A 251 -3.93 23.81 23.90
CA ALA A 251 -3.38 24.69 22.88
C ALA A 251 -2.12 24.10 22.25
N TYR A 252 -1.22 23.54 23.07
CA TYR A 252 0.01 22.92 22.60
C TYR A 252 -0.26 21.71 21.71
N ALA A 253 -1.11 20.78 22.15
CA ALA A 253 -1.48 19.60 21.37
C ALA A 253 -2.12 19.98 20.02
N ALA A 254 -3.05 20.94 20.03
CA ALA A 254 -3.70 21.43 18.82
C ALA A 254 -2.74 22.14 17.86
N THR A 255 -1.68 22.76 18.38
CA THR A 255 -0.69 23.51 17.59
C THR A 255 0.33 22.62 16.88
N LYS A 256 0.66 21.43 17.42
CA LYS A 256 1.71 20.55 16.88
C LYS A 256 1.55 20.25 15.38
N THR A 257 0.33 20.00 14.92
CA THR A 257 0.04 19.71 13.50
C THR A 257 -0.01 20.95 12.60
N LYS A 258 0.15 22.15 13.17
CA LYS A 258 0.06 23.44 12.47
C LYS A 258 1.40 24.17 12.38
N ILE A 259 2.41 23.67 13.06
CA ILE A 259 3.77 24.21 13.04
C ILE A 259 4.71 23.23 12.32
N ARG A 260 5.51 23.78 11.42
CA ARG A 260 6.64 23.10 10.80
C ARG A 260 7.92 23.55 11.49
N LEU A 261 8.51 22.70 12.32
CA LEU A 261 9.73 23.02 13.09
C LEU A 261 10.97 23.16 12.18
N ASP A 262 10.97 22.42 11.07
CA ASP A 262 12.01 22.42 10.04
C ASP A 262 11.90 23.63 9.10
N ASN A 263 10.68 24.13 8.87
CA ASN A 263 10.43 25.32 8.07
C ASN A 263 9.33 26.19 8.68
N PRO A 264 9.65 27.04 9.68
CA PRO A 264 8.66 27.85 10.40
C PRO A 264 7.81 28.73 9.48
N GLY A 265 8.39 29.25 8.40
CA GLY A 265 7.68 30.07 7.41
C GLY A 265 6.58 29.33 6.66
N GLN A 266 6.66 28.01 6.55
CA GLN A 266 5.62 27.14 5.96
C GLN A 266 4.65 26.54 6.99
N SER A 267 4.74 26.95 8.26
CA SER A 267 3.72 26.57 9.26
C SER A 267 2.34 27.05 8.82
N ARG A 268 1.30 26.23 9.02
CA ARG A 268 -0.07 26.58 8.65
C ARG A 268 -0.51 27.86 9.35
N LEU A 269 -0.11 28.06 10.62
CA LEU A 269 -0.34 29.31 11.34
C LEU A 269 0.20 30.53 10.58
N VAL A 270 1.45 30.46 10.12
CA VAL A 270 2.10 31.56 9.37
C VAL A 270 1.41 31.78 8.02
N GLN A 271 1.09 30.71 7.28
CA GLN A 271 0.43 30.82 5.98
C GLN A 271 -0.98 31.41 6.10
N ARG A 272 -1.74 31.04 7.14
CA ARG A 272 -3.07 31.63 7.40
C ARG A 272 -2.99 33.13 7.55
N LEU A 273 -2.01 33.63 8.31
CA LEU A 273 -1.87 35.05 8.60
C LEU A 273 -1.30 35.82 7.40
N ARG A 274 -0.21 35.31 6.81
CA ARG A 274 0.53 36.01 5.76
C ARG A 274 -0.12 35.91 4.38
N SER A 275 -0.65 34.74 4.03
CA SER A 275 -1.05 34.41 2.64
C SER A 275 -2.56 34.32 2.50
N ASP A 276 -3.26 33.79 3.51
CA ASP A 276 -4.72 33.66 3.48
C ASP A 276 -5.43 34.88 4.10
N PHE A 277 -4.68 35.88 4.56
CA PHE A 277 -5.17 37.10 5.21
C PHE A 277 -6.16 36.83 6.35
N HIS A 278 -5.90 35.76 7.10
CA HIS A 278 -6.72 35.33 8.22
C HIS A 278 -6.40 36.17 9.47
N ASN A 279 -6.75 37.45 9.42
CA ASN A 279 -6.49 38.42 10.47
C ASN A 279 -7.54 38.27 11.58
N CYS A 280 -7.39 37.27 12.44
CA CYS A 280 -8.19 37.18 13.66
C CYS A 280 -7.68 38.20 14.68
N TRP A 281 -7.71 39.49 14.36
CA TRP A 281 -7.50 40.62 15.26
C TRP A 281 -7.91 41.93 14.58
#